data_AF-A0A2S5LDZ4-F1
#
_entry.id   AF-A0A2S5LDZ4-F1
#
_cell.length_a   1.000
_cell.length_b   1.000
_cell.length_c   1.000
_cell.angle_alpha   90.00
_cell.angle_beta   90.00
_cell.angle_gamma   90.00
#
_symmetry.space_group_name_H-M   'P 1'
#
loop_
_entity.id
_entity.type
_entity.pdbx_description
1 polymer ?
#
loop_
_entity_poly.entity_id
_entity_poly.type
_entity_poly.pdbx_seq_one_letter_code
_entity_poly.pdbx_strand_id
1 'polypeptide(L)'
;MSQGLFNIIGAVNRFLKKQSWLTAPIYWLVNRAVPTETRDSLAWSEEADLAILEQRPLKARKLLYGILFIMLAVVAWAWYAKVDEVTRGEGRVIPSRQVQVIQSLDGGIVSEILIKEGDLVKEGMPLIKIDETRAVSSLRENKGQFLALIAKQARLKALAEGGAFNPPPEVQLEMPQVYEQEQALYVASQDDLNSVVNIARDQMVQREKELIEVQFKREIAEKTYESAAKELAANKPLLASGAVSEIDILKLEREATRAKGEI
;
A
#
# COMPACT_ATOMS: atom_id res chain seq x y z
N MET A 1 -12.70 6.77 -139.74
CA MET A 1 -12.20 6.32 -141.05
C MET A 1 -11.90 4.83 -140.99
N SER A 2 -12.65 4.05 -141.77
CA SER A 2 -12.42 2.68 -142.25
C SER A 2 -12.10 1.54 -141.27
N GLN A 3 -13.15 0.78 -140.90
CA GLN A 3 -13.08 -0.65 -140.51
C GLN A 3 -12.56 -1.58 -141.64
N GLY A 4 -12.21 -1.05 -142.82
CA GLY A 4 -11.73 -1.84 -143.96
C GLY A 4 -10.29 -2.30 -143.86
N LEU A 5 -9.41 -1.57 -143.15
CA LEU A 5 -7.97 -1.90 -143.11
C LEU A 5 -7.65 -3.13 -142.25
N PHE A 6 -8.38 -3.38 -141.15
CA PHE A 6 -8.19 -4.58 -140.33
C PHE A 6 -8.71 -5.86 -141.00
N ASN A 7 -9.75 -5.77 -141.83
CA ASN A 7 -10.25 -6.92 -142.58
C ASN A 7 -9.30 -7.34 -143.71
N ILE A 8 -8.56 -6.40 -144.31
CA ILE A 8 -7.57 -6.72 -145.35
C ILE A 8 -6.39 -7.51 -144.75
N ILE A 9 -5.91 -7.13 -143.56
CA ILE A 9 -4.83 -7.86 -142.87
C ILE A 9 -5.34 -9.26 -142.43
N GLY A 10 -6.58 -9.37 -141.96
CA GLY A 10 -7.21 -10.64 -141.61
C GLY A 10 -7.52 -11.56 -142.81
N ALA A 11 -7.74 -10.99 -144.00
CA ALA A 11 -7.94 -11.74 -145.25
C ALA A 11 -6.62 -12.31 -145.79
N VAL A 12 -5.53 -11.54 -145.71
CA VAL A 12 -4.18 -12.00 -146.10
C VAL A 12 -3.69 -13.12 -145.17
N ASN A 13 -3.93 -13.01 -143.86
CA ASN A 13 -3.52 -14.07 -142.91
C ASN A 13 -4.33 -15.37 -143.10
N ARG A 14 -5.63 -15.28 -143.45
CA ARG A 14 -6.45 -16.46 -143.79
C ARG A 14 -6.07 -17.08 -145.13
N PHE A 15 -5.61 -16.28 -146.10
CA PHE A 15 -5.12 -16.76 -147.38
C PHE A 15 -3.79 -17.52 -147.25
N LEU A 16 -2.85 -17.00 -146.44
CA LEU A 16 -1.58 -17.67 -146.15
C LEU A 16 -1.73 -18.95 -145.32
N LYS A 17 -2.71 -19.01 -144.40
CA LYS A 17 -2.98 -20.22 -143.59
C LYS A 17 -3.63 -21.37 -144.38
N LYS A 18 -4.17 -21.09 -145.58
CA LYS A 18 -4.82 -22.09 -146.45
C LYS A 18 -3.84 -22.77 -147.43
N GLN A 19 -2.59 -22.33 -147.47
CA GLN A 19 -1.57 -22.81 -148.41
C GLN A 19 -0.40 -23.45 -147.63
N SER A 20 -0.68 -24.60 -147.01
CA SER A 20 0.18 -25.32 -146.04
C SER A 20 1.46 -25.94 -146.60
N TRP A 21 1.66 -25.95 -147.92
CA TRP A 21 2.81 -26.62 -148.54
C TRP A 21 4.09 -25.77 -148.56
N LEU A 22 4.00 -24.44 -148.46
CA LEU A 22 5.16 -23.54 -148.53
C LEU A 22 5.80 -23.25 -147.15
N THR A 23 5.07 -23.41 -146.04
CA THR A 23 5.57 -23.08 -144.68
C THR A 23 5.93 -24.30 -143.84
N ALA A 24 5.54 -25.51 -144.26
CA ALA A 24 5.89 -26.77 -143.62
C ALA A 24 7.41 -27.01 -143.45
N PRO A 25 8.28 -26.75 -144.45
CA PRO A 25 9.71 -26.99 -144.27
C PRO A 25 10.37 -26.00 -143.30
N ILE A 26 9.82 -24.78 -143.19
CA ILE A 26 10.34 -23.73 -142.31
C ILE A 26 9.98 -24.03 -140.84
N TYR A 27 8.74 -24.42 -140.57
CA TYR A 27 8.33 -24.84 -139.21
C TYR A 27 9.07 -26.10 -138.75
N TRP A 28 9.29 -27.05 -139.66
CA TRP A 28 10.07 -28.26 -139.37
C TRP A 28 11.51 -27.94 -138.96
N LEU A 29 12.13 -26.93 -139.59
CA LEU A 29 13.49 -26.50 -139.26
C LEU A 29 13.57 -25.73 -137.93
N VAL A 30 12.61 -24.84 -137.65
CA VAL A 30 12.59 -23.98 -136.45
C VAL A 30 12.25 -24.77 -135.19
N ASN A 31 11.35 -25.76 -135.28
CA ASN A 31 10.93 -26.55 -134.12
C ASN A 31 11.98 -27.59 -133.69
N ARG A 32 13.01 -27.82 -134.51
CA ARG A 32 14.14 -28.70 -134.19
C ARG A 32 15.20 -27.99 -133.31
N ALA A 33 15.09 -26.68 -133.12
CA ALA A 33 16.12 -25.87 -132.46
C ALA A 33 15.67 -25.14 -131.18
N VAL A 34 14.44 -25.34 -130.68
CA VAL A 34 13.94 -24.70 -129.45
C VAL A 34 13.33 -25.74 -128.50
N PRO A 35 13.91 -25.99 -127.31
CA PRO A 35 13.21 -26.69 -126.24
C PRO A 35 12.24 -25.71 -125.54
N THR A 36 10.94 -25.99 -125.65
CA THR A 36 9.86 -25.29 -124.94
C THR A 36 9.43 -26.14 -123.75
N GLU A 37 10.03 -25.93 -122.58
CA GLU A 37 9.51 -26.50 -121.33
C GLU A 37 8.51 -25.54 -120.67
N THR A 38 7.29 -26.03 -120.50
CA THR A 38 6.17 -25.38 -119.81
C THR A 38 5.92 -26.05 -118.47
N ARG A 39 5.39 -25.26 -117.52
CA ARG A 39 5.08 -25.46 -116.08
C ARG A 39 4.62 -26.84 -115.52
N ASP A 40 4.48 -27.88 -116.34
CA ASP A 40 3.96 -29.21 -115.95
C ASP A 40 5.06 -30.28 -115.79
N SER A 41 6.36 -29.93 -115.84
CA SER A 41 7.48 -30.88 -115.84
C SER A 41 8.48 -30.80 -114.68
N LEU A 42 8.12 -30.20 -113.54
CA LEU A 42 8.99 -30.18 -112.35
C LEU A 42 8.83 -31.46 -111.51
N ALA A 43 9.95 -32.05 -111.05
CA ALA A 43 9.94 -33.21 -110.19
C ALA A 43 9.44 -32.85 -108.77
N TRP A 44 8.67 -33.72 -108.12
CA TRP A 44 8.07 -33.51 -106.78
C TRP A 44 9.09 -33.04 -105.71
N SER A 45 10.36 -33.42 -105.83
CA SER A 45 11.44 -32.96 -104.96
C SER A 45 11.74 -31.45 -105.09
N GLU A 46 11.66 -30.90 -106.30
CA GLU A 46 11.86 -29.46 -106.54
C GLU A 46 10.63 -28.64 -106.11
N GLU A 47 9.43 -29.21 -106.22
CA GLU A 47 8.21 -28.63 -105.62
C GLU A 47 8.26 -28.60 -104.09
N ALA A 48 8.80 -29.66 -103.45
CA ALA A 48 8.96 -29.71 -102.00
C ALA A 48 9.98 -28.67 -101.49
N ASP A 49 11.10 -28.51 -102.19
CA ASP A 49 12.12 -27.51 -101.86
C ASP A 49 11.60 -26.07 -102.08
N LEU A 50 10.81 -25.83 -103.14
CA LEU A 50 10.14 -24.54 -103.36
C LEU A 50 9.09 -24.25 -102.28
N ALA A 51 8.31 -25.25 -101.84
CA ALA A 51 7.31 -25.09 -100.78
C ALA A 51 7.92 -24.79 -99.39
N ILE A 52 9.13 -25.29 -99.11
CA ILE A 52 9.88 -24.99 -97.88
C ILE A 52 10.43 -23.56 -97.91
N LEU A 53 10.91 -23.10 -99.07
CA LEU A 53 11.42 -21.73 -99.26
C LEU A 53 10.29 -20.68 -99.28
N GLU A 54 9.07 -21.05 -99.70
CA GLU A 54 7.91 -20.16 -99.78
C GLU A 54 7.12 -20.04 -98.47
N GLN A 55 7.40 -20.88 -97.46
CA GLN A 55 6.93 -20.68 -96.09
C GLN A 55 7.61 -19.47 -95.45
N ARG A 56 7.16 -18.26 -95.76
CA ARG A 56 7.52 -17.07 -94.99
C ARG A 56 6.96 -17.22 -93.57
N PRO A 57 7.78 -17.39 -92.51
CA PRO A 57 7.29 -17.69 -91.17
C PRO A 57 6.87 -16.39 -90.46
N LEU A 58 5.96 -15.63 -91.06
CA LEU A 58 5.42 -14.39 -90.49
C LEU A 58 4.72 -14.64 -89.14
N LYS A 59 4.24 -15.87 -88.91
CA LYS A 59 3.63 -16.30 -87.64
C LYS A 59 4.66 -16.50 -86.52
N ALA A 60 5.87 -16.98 -86.83
CA ALA A 60 6.91 -17.21 -85.82
C ALA A 60 7.46 -15.90 -85.23
N ARG A 61 7.63 -14.87 -86.07
CA ARG A 61 8.03 -13.54 -85.60
C ARG A 61 7.00 -12.90 -84.67
N LYS A 62 5.71 -13.03 -84.99
CA LYS A 62 4.62 -12.54 -84.11
C LYS A 62 4.62 -13.23 -82.74
N LEU A 63 4.95 -14.52 -82.72
CA LEU A 63 5.03 -15.31 -81.49
C LEU A 63 6.20 -14.84 -80.60
N LEU A 64 7.37 -14.59 -81.19
CA LEU A 64 8.53 -14.03 -80.48
C LEU A 64 8.26 -12.64 -79.90
N TYR A 65 7.64 -11.74 -80.68
CA TYR A 65 7.26 -10.41 -80.15
C TYR A 65 6.19 -10.50 -79.06
N GLY A 66 5.27 -11.47 -79.14
CA GLY A 66 4.29 -11.74 -78.10
C GLY A 66 4.93 -12.18 -76.78
N ILE A 67 5.91 -13.09 -76.84
CA ILE A 67 6.67 -13.53 -75.67
C ILE A 67 7.45 -12.36 -75.07
N LEU A 68 8.13 -11.57 -75.91
CA LEU A 68 8.89 -10.40 -75.47
C LEU A 68 7.99 -9.38 -74.77
N PHE A 69 6.80 -9.13 -75.31
CA PHE A 69 5.83 -8.22 -74.72
C PHE A 69 5.34 -8.70 -73.35
N ILE A 70 5.00 -10.00 -73.21
CA ILE A 70 4.58 -10.58 -71.94
C ILE A 70 5.69 -10.49 -70.89
N MET A 71 6.94 -10.76 -71.29
CA MET A 71 8.09 -10.67 -70.40
C MET A 71 8.30 -9.25 -69.89
N LEU A 72 8.23 -8.26 -70.77
CA LEU A 72 8.30 -6.85 -70.38
C LEU A 72 7.14 -6.43 -69.47
N ALA A 73 5.93 -6.95 -69.72
CA ALA A 73 4.76 -6.68 -68.87
C ALA A 73 4.92 -7.23 -67.44
N VAL A 74 5.46 -8.44 -67.28
CA VAL A 74 5.71 -9.04 -65.96
C VAL A 74 6.80 -8.29 -65.20
N VAL A 75 7.88 -7.88 -65.87
CA VAL A 75 8.94 -7.09 -65.24
C VAL A 75 8.43 -5.72 -64.80
N ALA A 76 7.64 -5.05 -65.65
CA ALA A 76 7.00 -3.78 -65.29
C ALA A 76 6.06 -3.96 -64.09
N TRP A 77 5.23 -5.01 -64.08
CA TRP A 77 4.35 -5.30 -62.96
C TRP A 77 5.13 -5.57 -61.66
N ALA A 78 6.20 -6.37 -61.70
CA ALA A 78 7.04 -6.67 -60.55
C ALA A 78 7.75 -5.42 -60.00
N TRP A 79 8.10 -4.45 -60.87
CA TRP A 79 8.65 -3.17 -60.44
C TRP A 79 7.61 -2.32 -59.68
N TYR A 80 6.35 -2.30 -60.15
CA TYR A 80 5.30 -1.56 -59.46
C TYR A 80 4.67 -2.31 -58.27
N ALA A 81 4.89 -3.62 -58.15
CA ALA A 81 4.33 -4.43 -57.09
C ALA A 81 4.99 -4.10 -55.75
N LYS A 82 4.21 -3.52 -54.83
CA LYS A 82 4.60 -3.36 -53.43
C LYS A 82 4.19 -4.60 -52.66
N VAL A 83 5.14 -5.18 -51.93
CA VAL A 83 4.89 -6.30 -51.02
C VAL A 83 4.81 -5.74 -49.61
N ASP A 84 3.63 -5.81 -49.02
CA ASP A 84 3.40 -5.38 -47.64
C ASP A 84 3.89 -6.47 -46.68
N GLU A 85 4.97 -6.21 -45.96
CA GLU A 85 5.49 -7.11 -44.93
C GLU A 85 4.94 -6.70 -43.56
N VAL A 86 4.08 -7.55 -42.97
CA VAL A 86 3.58 -7.35 -41.60
C VAL A 86 4.37 -8.22 -40.65
N THR A 87 5.39 -7.64 -40.01
CA THR A 87 6.14 -8.30 -38.94
C THR A 87 5.37 -8.16 -37.62
N ARG A 88 5.04 -9.28 -36.96
CA ARG A 88 4.48 -9.28 -35.61
C ARG A 88 5.61 -9.55 -34.60
N GLY A 89 5.80 -8.66 -33.64
CA GLY A 89 6.72 -8.82 -32.52
C GLY A 89 5.97 -8.87 -31.19
N GLU A 90 6.38 -9.75 -30.28
CA GLU A 90 5.87 -9.77 -28.91
C GLU A 90 6.59 -8.73 -28.05
N GLY A 91 5.88 -7.69 -27.63
CA GLY A 91 6.37 -6.75 -26.63
C GLY A 91 5.96 -7.19 -25.23
N ARG A 92 6.92 -7.27 -24.28
CA ARG A 92 6.62 -7.45 -22.85
C ARG A 92 7.06 -6.20 -22.08
N VAL A 93 6.14 -5.60 -21.34
CA VAL A 93 6.46 -4.49 -20.44
C VAL A 93 7.09 -5.08 -19.17
N ILE A 94 8.36 -4.77 -18.92
CA ILE A 94 9.08 -5.19 -17.72
C ILE A 94 9.30 -3.93 -16.88
N PRO A 95 8.91 -3.92 -15.59
CA PRO A 95 9.16 -2.77 -14.73
C PRO A 95 10.67 -2.55 -14.58
N SER A 96 11.10 -1.29 -14.64
CA SER A 96 12.52 -0.91 -14.51
C SER A 96 13.07 -1.08 -13.09
N ARG A 97 12.19 -1.25 -12.09
CA ARG A 97 12.52 -1.49 -10.68
C ARG A 97 11.77 -2.69 -10.12
N GLN A 98 12.32 -3.26 -9.06
CA GLN A 98 11.67 -4.34 -8.31
C GLN A 98 10.37 -3.83 -7.67
N VAL A 99 9.31 -4.63 -7.79
CA VAL A 99 8.01 -4.35 -7.17
C VAL A 99 8.19 -4.36 -5.65
N GLN A 100 7.80 -3.28 -4.99
CA GLN A 100 7.80 -3.18 -3.53
C GLN A 100 6.42 -3.57 -2.99
N VAL A 101 6.38 -4.53 -2.07
CA VAL A 101 5.14 -4.93 -1.40
C VAL A 101 4.99 -4.09 -0.14
N ILE A 102 3.97 -3.23 -0.11
CA ILE A 102 3.66 -2.38 1.06
C ILE A 102 2.77 -3.20 2.01
N GLN A 103 3.18 -3.31 3.26
CA GLN A 103 2.44 -4.02 4.33
C GLN A 103 2.27 -3.10 5.54
N SER A 104 1.18 -3.29 6.30
CA SER A 104 0.99 -2.58 7.56
C SER A 104 1.87 -3.20 8.66
N LEU A 105 2.55 -2.36 9.44
CA LEU A 105 3.35 -2.78 10.60
C LEU A 105 2.47 -3.26 11.78
N ASP A 106 1.34 -2.59 12.00
CA ASP A 106 0.44 -2.84 13.14
C ASP A 106 -0.80 -3.68 12.76
N GLY A 107 -1.02 -3.94 11.48
CA GLY A 107 -2.29 -4.49 11.00
C GLY A 107 -3.45 -3.52 11.21
N GLY A 108 -4.69 -4.01 11.19
CA GLY A 108 -5.89 -3.21 11.42
C GLY A 108 -7.00 -3.46 10.39
N ILE A 109 -8.15 -2.83 10.62
CA ILE A 109 -9.30 -2.92 9.70
C ILE A 109 -9.16 -1.81 8.67
N VAL A 110 -9.23 -2.17 7.38
CA VAL A 110 -9.22 -1.18 6.30
C VAL A 110 -10.55 -0.41 6.32
N SER A 111 -10.48 0.90 6.48
CA SER A 111 -11.64 1.80 6.40
C SER A 111 -11.91 2.22 4.96
N GLU A 112 -10.86 2.59 4.21
CA GLU A 112 -11.00 3.11 2.85
C GLU A 112 -9.75 2.82 2.03
N ILE A 113 -9.92 2.53 0.74
CA ILE A 113 -8.83 2.37 -0.23
C ILE A 113 -8.90 3.59 -1.16
N LEU A 114 -7.83 4.40 -1.16
CA LEU A 114 -7.80 5.72 -1.81
C LEU A 114 -7.29 5.68 -3.25
N ILE A 115 -6.81 4.53 -3.71
CA ILE A 115 -6.17 4.34 -5.02
C ILE A 115 -6.76 3.15 -5.77
N LYS A 116 -6.60 3.16 -7.09
CA LYS A 116 -6.97 2.05 -7.97
C LYS A 116 -5.74 1.52 -8.71
N GLU A 117 -5.88 0.32 -9.25
CA GLU A 117 -4.82 -0.30 -10.04
C GLU A 117 -4.51 0.55 -11.28
N GLY A 118 -3.22 0.86 -11.49
CA GLY A 118 -2.74 1.72 -12.57
C GLY A 118 -2.60 3.20 -12.21
N ASP A 119 -3.03 3.62 -11.01
CA ASP A 119 -2.84 5.00 -10.56
C ASP A 119 -1.36 5.32 -10.28
N LEU A 120 -0.93 6.52 -10.67
CA LEU A 120 0.40 7.04 -10.40
C LEU A 120 0.46 7.61 -8.98
N VAL A 121 1.21 6.95 -8.10
CA VAL A 121 1.37 7.36 -6.69
C VAL A 121 2.75 8.00 -6.44
N LYS A 122 2.80 8.95 -5.50
CA LYS A 122 4.03 9.60 -5.03
C LYS A 122 4.36 9.14 -3.62
N GLU A 123 5.63 9.28 -3.24
CA GLU A 123 6.06 9.03 -1.86
C GLU A 123 5.29 9.94 -0.88
N GLY A 124 4.84 9.36 0.24
CA GLY A 124 4.03 10.06 1.24
C GLY A 124 2.54 10.20 0.91
N MET A 125 2.09 9.79 -0.27
CA MET A 125 0.66 9.79 -0.61
C MET A 125 -0.07 8.69 0.16
N PRO A 126 -1.18 9.00 0.87
CA PRO A 126 -1.96 7.99 1.57
C PRO A 126 -2.63 7.06 0.54
N LEU A 127 -2.37 5.76 0.67
CA LEU A 127 -2.91 4.73 -0.23
C LEU A 127 -4.17 4.08 0.34
N ILE A 128 -4.17 3.83 1.64
CA ILE A 128 -5.21 3.12 2.39
C ILE A 128 -5.39 3.85 3.72
N LYS A 129 -6.63 4.04 4.14
CA LYS A 129 -7.00 4.53 5.47
C LYS A 129 -7.42 3.36 6.34
N ILE A 130 -6.81 3.24 7.51
CA ILE A 130 -7.15 2.22 8.53
C ILE A 130 -8.20 2.82 9.47
N ASP A 131 -9.09 1.98 10.02
CA ASP A 131 -10.03 2.38 11.06
C ASP A 131 -9.29 2.73 12.36
N GLU A 132 -9.35 4.01 12.73
CA GLU A 132 -8.67 4.59 13.89
C GLU A 132 -9.46 4.37 15.20
N THR A 133 -10.69 3.86 15.15
CA THR A 133 -11.61 3.79 16.31
C THR A 133 -10.96 3.10 17.51
N ARG A 134 -10.25 1.98 17.28
CA ARG A 134 -9.55 1.25 18.35
C ARG A 134 -8.41 2.09 18.93
N ALA A 135 -7.55 2.64 18.08
CA ALA A 135 -6.38 3.41 18.50
C ALA A 135 -6.79 4.68 19.26
N VAL A 136 -7.81 5.39 18.78
CA VAL A 136 -8.37 6.59 19.45
C VAL A 136 -9.01 6.22 20.78
N SER A 137 -9.71 5.09 20.86
CA SER A 137 -10.32 4.64 22.12
C SER A 137 -9.25 4.33 23.17
N SER A 138 -8.21 3.56 22.79
CA SER A 138 -7.09 3.27 23.68
C SER A 138 -6.32 4.54 24.08
N LEU A 139 -6.14 5.48 23.16
CA LEU A 139 -5.50 6.77 23.48
C LEU A 139 -6.33 7.56 24.50
N ARG A 140 -7.66 7.64 24.33
CA ARG A 140 -8.55 8.34 25.27
C ARG A 140 -8.55 7.68 26.64
N GLU A 141 -8.60 6.36 26.70
CA GLU A 141 -8.53 5.61 27.95
C GLU A 141 -7.20 5.86 28.67
N ASN A 142 -6.08 5.70 27.97
CA ASN A 142 -4.75 5.94 28.55
C ASN A 142 -4.57 7.38 29.00
N LYS A 143 -5.06 8.35 28.22
CA LYS A 143 -5.02 9.77 28.60
C LYS A 143 -5.86 10.04 29.84
N GLY A 144 -7.04 9.44 29.94
CA GLY A 144 -7.88 9.50 31.15
C GLY A 144 -7.18 8.92 32.38
N GLN A 145 -6.58 7.73 32.26
CA GLN A 145 -5.81 7.12 33.34
C GLN A 145 -4.62 7.98 33.76
N PHE A 146 -3.90 8.54 32.78
CA PHE A 146 -2.75 9.41 33.03
C PHE A 146 -3.14 10.66 33.82
N LEU A 147 -4.19 11.37 33.39
CA LEU A 147 -4.67 12.56 34.07
C LEU A 147 -5.20 12.26 35.49
N ALA A 148 -5.87 11.12 35.67
CA ALA A 148 -6.30 10.67 36.99
C ALA A 148 -5.12 10.39 37.93
N LEU A 149 -4.05 9.75 37.41
CA LEU A 149 -2.83 9.51 38.18
C LEU A 149 -2.10 10.80 38.53
N ILE A 150 -2.06 11.78 37.62
CA ILE A 150 -1.50 13.11 37.89
C ILE A 150 -2.28 13.81 39.01
N ALA A 151 -3.62 13.79 38.96
CA ALA A 151 -4.46 14.38 39.99
C ALA A 151 -4.19 13.73 41.37
N LYS A 152 -4.16 12.39 41.40
CA LYS A 152 -3.84 11.62 42.61
C LYS A 152 -2.44 11.93 43.14
N GLN A 153 -1.45 12.03 42.26
CA GLN A 153 -0.08 12.40 42.63
C GLN A 153 -0.05 13.79 43.27
N ALA A 154 -0.71 14.78 42.67
CA ALA A 154 -0.78 16.13 43.20
C ALA A 154 -1.41 16.14 44.60
N ARG A 155 -2.50 15.39 44.82
CA ARG A 155 -3.11 15.22 46.14
C ARG A 155 -2.15 14.59 47.15
N LEU A 156 -1.54 13.46 46.81
CA LEU A 156 -0.63 12.77 47.73
C LEU A 156 0.59 13.62 48.06
N LYS A 157 1.13 14.35 47.10
CA LYS A 157 2.22 15.30 47.31
C LYS A 157 1.79 16.43 48.24
N ALA A 158 0.62 17.02 48.01
CA ALA A 158 0.05 18.05 48.88
C ALA A 158 -0.13 17.56 50.32
N LEU A 159 -0.65 16.34 50.51
CA LEU A 159 -0.79 15.75 51.84
C LEU A 159 0.56 15.44 52.52
N ALA A 160 1.56 14.99 51.75
CA ALA A 160 2.88 14.68 52.30
C ALA A 160 3.68 15.94 52.68
N GLU A 161 3.59 16.99 51.88
CA GLU A 161 4.33 18.25 52.09
C GLU A 161 3.54 19.27 52.93
N GLY A 162 2.25 19.02 53.21
CA GLY A 162 1.35 19.98 53.86
C GLY A 162 1.01 21.17 52.96
N GLY A 163 1.20 21.05 51.64
CA GLY A 163 0.91 22.07 50.65
C GLY A 163 -0.54 22.03 50.14
N ALA A 164 -0.91 22.99 49.30
CA ALA A 164 -2.24 23.04 48.67
C ALA A 164 -2.37 22.04 47.51
N PHE A 165 -3.57 21.50 47.31
CA PHE A 165 -3.90 20.72 46.12
C PHE A 165 -3.88 21.62 44.87
N ASN A 166 -2.87 21.43 44.02
CA ASN A 166 -2.68 22.19 42.79
C ASN A 166 -2.22 21.27 41.64
N PRO A 167 -3.11 20.48 41.04
CA PRO A 167 -2.78 19.68 39.87
C PRO A 167 -2.57 20.56 38.62
N PRO A 168 -1.92 20.04 37.57
CA PRO A 168 -1.84 20.72 36.28
C PRO A 168 -3.23 21.12 35.74
N PRO A 169 -3.34 22.28 35.07
CA PRO A 169 -4.64 22.80 34.59
C PRO A 169 -5.33 21.89 33.57
N GLU A 170 -4.55 21.03 32.88
CA GLU A 170 -5.04 20.00 31.96
C GLU A 170 -6.06 19.06 32.61
N VAL A 171 -5.86 18.72 33.89
CA VAL A 171 -6.77 17.83 34.63
C VAL A 171 -8.14 18.49 34.80
N GLN A 172 -8.17 19.77 35.18
CA GLN A 172 -9.41 20.51 35.41
C GLN A 172 -10.18 20.76 34.12
N LEU A 173 -9.46 21.02 33.02
CA LEU A 173 -10.06 21.29 31.71
C LEU A 173 -10.59 20.02 31.02
N GLU A 174 -9.85 18.92 31.07
CA GLU A 174 -10.22 17.69 30.35
C GLU A 174 -11.07 16.72 31.18
N MET A 175 -10.88 16.67 32.50
CA MET A 175 -11.59 15.76 33.40
C MET A 175 -12.04 16.46 34.70
N PRO A 176 -13.02 17.40 34.62
CA PRO A 176 -13.48 18.17 35.77
C PRO A 176 -14.03 17.29 36.91
N GLN A 177 -14.68 16.17 36.58
CA GLN A 177 -15.21 15.23 37.58
C GLN A 177 -14.10 14.61 38.45
N VAL A 178 -12.97 14.25 37.84
CA VAL A 178 -11.82 13.67 38.56
C VAL A 178 -11.14 14.73 39.41
N TYR A 179 -11.03 15.96 38.90
CA TYR A 179 -10.51 17.08 39.67
C TYR A 179 -11.34 17.33 40.93
N GLU A 180 -12.67 17.45 40.81
CA GLU A 180 -13.57 17.68 41.94
C GLU A 180 -13.53 16.55 42.96
N GLN A 181 -13.49 15.29 42.49
CA GLN A 181 -13.39 14.12 43.36
C GLN A 181 -12.08 14.11 44.15
N GLU A 182 -10.94 14.34 43.50
CA GLU A 182 -9.63 14.39 44.19
C GLU A 182 -9.53 15.60 45.12
N GLN A 183 -10.13 16.74 44.77
CA GLN A 183 -10.22 17.89 45.66
C GLN A 183 -11.04 17.59 46.92
N ALA A 184 -12.20 16.94 46.78
CA ALA A 184 -13.01 16.53 47.92
C ALA A 184 -12.27 15.52 48.82
N LEU A 185 -11.59 14.55 48.22
CA LEU A 185 -10.76 13.58 48.94
C LEU A 185 -9.59 14.23 49.68
N TYR A 186 -8.98 15.27 49.08
CA TYR A 186 -7.92 16.04 49.71
C TYR A 186 -8.43 16.73 50.98
N VAL A 187 -9.55 17.45 50.90
CA VAL A 187 -10.15 18.15 52.06
C VAL A 187 -10.51 17.16 53.16
N ALA A 188 -11.18 16.06 52.81
CA ALA A 188 -11.53 15.01 53.77
C ALA A 188 -10.29 14.42 54.46
N SER A 189 -9.22 14.17 53.72
CA SER A 189 -7.96 13.65 54.29
C SER A 189 -7.30 14.65 55.26
N GLN A 190 -7.42 15.96 55.00
CA GLN A 190 -6.92 16.97 55.92
C GLN A 190 -7.74 17.04 57.21
N ASP A 191 -9.07 16.98 57.08
CA ASP A 191 -9.98 17.00 58.24
C ASP A 191 -9.77 15.77 59.13
N ASP A 192 -9.57 14.59 58.52
CA ASP A 192 -9.23 13.37 59.23
C ASP A 192 -7.90 13.50 59.99
N LEU A 193 -6.86 14.01 59.32
CA LEU A 193 -5.55 14.22 59.94
C LEU A 193 -5.64 15.20 61.13
N ASN A 194 -6.35 16.31 60.95
CA ASN A 194 -6.56 17.30 61.99
C ASN A 194 -7.34 16.70 63.18
N SER A 195 -8.33 15.87 62.90
CA SER A 195 -9.11 15.18 63.93
C SER A 195 -8.25 14.23 64.75
N VAL A 196 -7.39 13.43 64.09
CA VAL A 196 -6.44 12.52 64.76
C VAL A 196 -5.46 13.31 65.64
N VAL A 197 -4.92 14.42 65.13
CA VAL A 197 -4.02 15.29 65.89
C VAL A 197 -4.71 15.89 67.11
N ASN A 198 -5.96 16.34 66.99
CA ASN A 198 -6.71 16.91 68.10
C ASN A 198 -7.01 15.85 69.18
N ILE A 199 -7.44 14.65 68.78
CA ILE A 199 -7.66 13.54 69.72
C ILE A 199 -6.36 13.20 70.47
N ALA A 200 -5.24 13.09 69.76
CA ALA A 200 -3.94 12.83 70.39
C ALA A 200 -3.53 13.94 71.38
N ARG A 201 -3.82 15.20 71.04
CA ARG A 201 -3.58 16.35 71.93
C ARG A 201 -4.45 16.29 73.18
N ASP A 202 -5.73 15.97 73.04
CA ASP A 202 -6.65 15.84 74.16
C ASP A 202 -6.23 14.69 75.10
N GLN A 203 -5.81 13.57 74.53
CA GLN A 203 -5.24 12.46 75.30
C GLN A 203 -3.98 12.86 76.06
N MET A 204 -3.07 13.62 75.44
CA MET A 204 -1.90 14.15 76.14
C MET A 204 -2.29 14.99 77.35
N VAL A 205 -3.23 15.93 77.19
CA VAL A 205 -3.71 16.79 78.28
C VAL A 205 -4.39 15.97 79.38
N GLN A 206 -5.16 14.94 79.03
CA GLN A 206 -5.78 14.04 80.00
C GLN A 206 -4.71 13.29 80.80
N ARG A 207 -3.69 12.72 80.14
CA ARG A 207 -2.61 11.99 80.83
C ARG A 207 -1.77 12.88 81.72
N GLU A 208 -1.55 14.13 81.34
CA GLU A 208 -0.87 15.11 82.18
C GLU A 208 -1.69 15.40 83.46
N LYS A 209 -3.02 15.57 83.33
CA LYS A 209 -3.90 15.72 84.49
C LYS A 209 -3.92 14.49 85.40
N GLU A 210 -3.98 13.29 84.81
CA GLU A 210 -3.90 12.03 85.56
C GLU A 210 -2.56 11.90 86.30
N LEU A 211 -1.44 12.30 85.66
CA LEU A 211 -0.12 12.32 86.30
C LEU A 211 -0.10 13.26 87.50
N ILE A 212 -0.63 14.48 87.33
CA ILE A 212 -0.72 15.47 88.41
C ILE A 212 -1.60 14.93 89.56
N GLU A 213 -2.75 14.32 89.25
CA GLU A 213 -3.62 13.72 90.26
C GLU A 213 -2.92 12.59 91.05
N VAL A 214 -2.21 11.70 90.35
CA VAL A 214 -1.45 10.61 90.98
C VAL A 214 -0.30 11.15 91.83
N GLN A 215 0.40 12.19 91.37
CA GLN A 215 1.44 12.86 92.14
C GLN A 215 0.89 13.48 93.43
N PHE A 216 -0.25 14.16 93.36
CA PHE A 216 -0.91 14.69 94.56
C PHE A 216 -1.35 13.59 95.52
N LYS A 217 -1.92 12.48 95.01
CA LYS A 217 -2.28 11.32 95.85
C LYS A 217 -1.06 10.75 96.56
N ARG A 218 0.04 10.60 95.84
CA ARG A 218 1.32 10.15 96.42
C ARG A 218 1.83 11.12 97.48
N GLU A 219 1.83 12.42 97.22
CA GLU A 219 2.27 13.44 98.20
C GLU A 219 1.42 13.40 99.48
N ILE A 220 0.11 13.22 99.34
CA ILE A 220 -0.80 13.05 100.49
C ILE A 220 -0.47 11.76 101.25
N ALA A 221 -0.27 10.64 100.56
CA ALA A 221 0.08 9.35 101.18
C ALA A 221 1.45 9.41 101.90
N GLU A 222 2.43 10.10 101.34
CA GLU A 222 3.73 10.37 101.99
C GLU A 222 3.54 11.19 103.27
N LYS A 223 2.75 12.27 103.23
CA LYS A 223 2.47 13.11 104.41
C LYS A 223 1.70 12.37 105.51
N THR A 224 0.74 11.53 105.14
CA THR A 224 -0.01 10.72 106.11
C THR A 224 0.88 9.65 106.74
N TYR A 225 1.72 8.98 105.94
CA TYR A 225 2.71 8.03 106.45
C TYR A 225 3.68 8.69 107.43
N GLU A 226 4.25 9.83 107.07
CA GLU A 226 5.18 10.56 107.95
C GLU A 226 4.53 10.97 109.27
N SER A 227 3.28 11.45 109.24
CA SER A 227 2.56 11.86 110.44
C SER A 227 2.25 10.66 111.34
N ALA A 228 1.71 9.57 110.78
CA ALA A 228 1.45 8.34 111.52
C ALA A 228 2.74 7.73 112.09
N ALA A 229 3.85 7.76 111.34
CA ALA A 229 5.15 7.27 111.81
C ALA A 229 5.71 8.11 112.96
N LYS A 230 5.55 9.45 112.93
CA LYS A 230 5.95 10.34 114.03
C LYS A 230 5.12 10.08 115.29
N GLU A 231 3.81 9.94 115.16
CA GLU A 231 2.91 9.61 116.28
C GLU A 231 3.24 8.24 116.89
N LEU A 232 3.47 7.23 116.05
CA LEU A 232 3.90 5.90 116.49
C LEU A 232 5.24 5.96 117.23
N ALA A 233 6.22 6.68 116.70
CA ALA A 233 7.53 6.83 117.34
C ALA A 233 7.45 7.52 118.71
N ALA A 234 6.57 8.53 118.86
CA ALA A 234 6.35 9.23 120.13
C ALA A 234 5.60 8.36 121.16
N ASN A 235 4.61 7.58 120.71
CA ASN A 235 3.74 6.80 121.60
C ASN A 235 4.32 5.42 121.97
N LYS A 236 5.18 4.83 121.13
CA LYS A 236 5.81 3.52 121.38
C LYS A 236 6.55 3.42 122.73
N PRO A 237 7.35 4.41 123.19
CA PRO A 237 7.96 4.34 124.52
C PRO A 237 6.95 4.52 125.66
N LEU A 238 5.82 5.21 125.43
CA LEU A 238 4.78 5.46 126.43
C LEU A 238 3.92 4.21 126.73
N LEU A 239 3.97 3.19 125.87
CA LEU A 239 3.37 1.89 126.12
C LEU A 239 4.04 1.19 127.33
N ALA A 240 5.36 1.33 127.47
CA ALA A 240 6.12 0.70 128.57
C ALA A 240 5.79 1.30 129.95
N SER A 241 5.36 2.57 129.99
CA SER A 241 4.88 3.24 131.21
C SER A 241 3.37 3.10 131.44
N GLY A 242 2.65 2.38 130.56
CA GLY A 242 1.20 2.14 130.67
C GLY A 242 0.31 3.34 130.33
N ALA A 243 0.88 4.42 129.76
CA ALA A 243 0.15 5.66 129.48
C ALA A 243 -0.65 5.63 128.16
N VAL A 244 -0.43 4.64 127.30
CA VAL A 244 -1.11 4.47 126.01
C VAL A 244 -1.50 2.99 125.81
N SER A 245 -2.63 2.72 125.15
CA SER A 245 -3.14 1.37 124.89
C SER A 245 -2.42 0.66 123.74
N GLU A 246 -2.19 -0.65 123.86
CA GLU A 246 -1.59 -1.49 122.81
C GLU A 246 -2.42 -1.47 121.50
N ILE A 247 -3.75 -1.35 121.62
CA ILE A 247 -4.67 -1.27 120.46
C ILE A 247 -4.40 -0.01 119.63
N ASP A 248 -4.04 1.09 120.28
CA ASP A 248 -3.79 2.37 119.60
C ASP A 248 -2.45 2.33 118.85
N ILE A 249 -1.44 1.64 119.38
CA ILE A 249 -0.19 1.37 118.66
C ILE A 249 -0.45 0.52 117.41
N LEU A 250 -1.24 -0.55 117.51
CA LEU A 250 -1.58 -1.41 116.35
C LEU A 250 -2.39 -0.67 115.28
N LYS A 251 -3.24 0.27 115.68
CA LYS A 251 -3.97 1.15 114.74
C LYS A 251 -3.00 2.06 113.98
N LEU A 252 -2.11 2.75 114.69
CA LEU A 252 -1.09 3.62 114.09
C LEU A 252 -0.15 2.85 113.16
N GLU A 253 0.23 1.62 113.52
CA GLU A 253 1.07 0.76 112.68
C GLU A 253 0.34 0.32 111.40
N ARG A 254 -0.95 -0.01 111.49
CA ARG A 254 -1.78 -0.34 110.33
C ARG A 254 -1.95 0.87 109.42
N GLU A 255 -2.18 2.04 109.99
CA GLU A 255 -2.32 3.29 109.25
C GLU A 255 -1.03 3.66 108.51
N ALA A 256 0.12 3.58 109.19
CA ALA A 256 1.43 3.77 108.56
C ALA A 256 1.69 2.74 107.46
N THR A 257 1.36 1.46 107.69
CA THR A 257 1.55 0.41 106.67
C THR A 257 0.64 0.61 105.47
N ARG A 258 -0.61 1.05 105.68
CA ARG A 258 -1.56 1.35 104.62
C ARG A 258 -1.09 2.55 103.78
N ALA A 259 -0.74 3.66 104.43
CA ALA A 259 -0.22 4.83 103.74
C ALA A 259 1.04 4.49 102.94
N LYS A 260 1.94 3.67 103.52
CA LYS A 260 3.14 3.17 102.83
C LYS A 260 2.84 2.27 101.62
N GLY A 261 1.72 1.54 101.63
CA GLY A 261 1.27 0.74 100.49
C GLY A 261 0.60 1.56 99.37
N GLU A 262 0.20 2.81 99.66
CA GLU A 262 -0.40 3.74 98.70
C GLU A 262 0.65 4.66 98.03
N ILE A 263 1.92 4.60 98.47
CA ILE A 263 3.11 5.29 97.89
C ILE A 263 3.76 4.39 96.84
#